data_AF-A0A1C2EB38-F1
#
_entry.id   AF-A0A1C2EB38-F1
#
_cell.length_a   1.000
_cell.length_b   1.000
_cell.length_c   1.000
_cell.angle_alpha   90.00
_cell.angle_beta   90.00
_cell.angle_gamma   90.00
#
_symmetry.space_group_name_H-M   'P 1'
#
loop_
_entity.id
_entity.type
_entity.pdbx_description
1 polymer ?
#
loop_
_entity_poly.entity_id
_entity_poly.type
_entity_poly.pdbx_seq_one_letter_code
_entity_poly.pdbx_strand_id
1 'polypeptide(L)'
;MPIPAQPSGQRQTRPPRSDDGQRSCPSAPAEPGALLIGIVGDDGIVQPVPTRLEIDADFITLAGKTGAPEARFRFAGKCVEGKCRQWTGNSCGVIERVLAGMADQKIDPAANLPRCAIRGSCRWYSQRGGEACRACIYVVTDQRVEEVSA
;
A
#
# COMPACT_ATOMS: atom_id res chain seq x y z
N MET A 1 45.04 -38.14 12.86
CA MET A 1 45.72 -36.82 12.85
C MET A 1 45.46 -36.18 11.48
N PRO A 2 45.23 -34.86 11.40
CA PRO A 2 43.95 -34.17 11.46
C PRO A 2 43.23 -34.01 10.09
N ILE A 3 41.89 -33.93 10.14
CA ILE A 3 41.00 -33.58 9.02
C ILE A 3 41.09 -32.05 8.83
N PRO A 4 41.31 -31.51 7.62
CA PRO A 4 41.33 -30.07 7.40
C PRO A 4 39.94 -29.46 7.66
N ALA A 5 39.92 -28.45 8.53
CA ALA A 5 38.75 -27.67 8.88
C ALA A 5 38.21 -26.92 7.65
N GLN A 6 36.92 -27.09 7.36
CA GLN A 6 36.20 -26.27 6.39
C GLN A 6 35.95 -24.88 6.99
N PRO A 7 36.14 -23.78 6.25
CA PRO A 7 35.82 -22.45 6.74
C PRO A 7 34.30 -22.24 6.81
N SER A 8 33.84 -21.99 8.03
CA SER A 8 32.52 -21.46 8.35
C SER A 8 32.28 -20.12 7.67
N GLY A 9 31.10 -19.94 7.07
CA GLY A 9 30.53 -18.60 6.90
C GLY A 9 30.28 -18.13 5.47
N GLN A 10 29.60 -18.92 4.65
CA GLN A 10 28.89 -18.36 3.51
C GLN A 10 27.65 -17.59 4.00
N ARG A 11 27.83 -16.32 4.38
CA ARG A 11 26.71 -15.38 4.49
C ARG A 11 26.37 -14.97 3.06
N GLN A 12 25.47 -15.73 2.42
CA GLN A 12 24.94 -15.39 1.10
C GLN A 12 24.28 -14.01 1.19
N THR A 13 25.00 -12.97 0.79
CA THR A 13 24.43 -11.65 0.56
C THR A 13 23.44 -11.79 -0.58
N ARG A 14 22.15 -11.78 -0.23
CA ARG A 14 21.05 -11.68 -1.17
C ARG A 14 21.38 -10.55 -2.16
N PRO A 15 21.36 -10.78 -3.49
CA PRO A 15 21.64 -9.72 -4.44
C PRO A 15 20.71 -8.54 -4.16
N PRO A 16 21.19 -7.28 -4.27
CA PRO A 16 20.30 -6.13 -4.24
C PRO A 16 19.27 -6.34 -5.35
N ARG A 17 17.98 -6.38 -4.98
CA ARG A 17 16.90 -6.41 -5.96
C ARG A 17 17.05 -5.15 -6.79
N SER A 18 17.04 -5.33 -8.11
CA SER A 18 17.31 -4.32 -9.12
C SER A 18 16.78 -2.93 -8.76
N ASP A 19 17.69 -1.97 -8.82
CA ASP A 19 17.42 -0.55 -8.82
C ASP A 19 16.67 -0.18 -10.11
N ASP A 20 15.34 -0.15 -10.02
CA ASP A 20 14.64 1.06 -10.43
C ASP A 20 13.99 1.57 -9.15
N GLY A 21 14.58 2.58 -8.50
CA GLY A 21 14.20 3.10 -7.18
C GLY A 21 12.75 3.60 -7.03
N GLN A 22 11.86 3.34 -8.00
CA GLN A 22 10.43 3.64 -7.95
C GLN A 22 9.69 2.70 -7.01
N ARG A 23 9.50 3.15 -5.78
CA ARG A 23 8.53 2.54 -4.88
C ARG A 23 7.11 2.84 -5.35
N SER A 24 6.18 1.92 -5.14
CA SER A 24 4.76 2.13 -5.39
C SER A 24 4.10 2.81 -4.20
N CYS A 25 3.31 3.85 -4.45
CA CYS A 25 2.44 4.47 -3.46
C CYS A 25 1.12 3.69 -3.40
N PRO A 26 0.72 3.11 -2.26
CA PRO A 26 -0.57 2.41 -2.10
C PRO A 26 -1.78 3.34 -1.90
N SER A 27 -1.56 4.66 -1.90
CA SER A 27 -2.59 5.70 -1.84
C SER A 27 -2.40 6.67 -3.01
N ALA A 28 -2.24 6.14 -4.22
CA ALA A 28 -2.22 6.99 -5.40
C ALA A 28 -3.65 7.39 -5.78
N PRO A 29 -3.84 8.58 -6.38
CA PRO A 29 -5.13 8.95 -6.95
C PRO A 29 -5.52 8.02 -8.11
N ALA A 30 -6.80 8.05 -8.47
CA ALA A 30 -7.31 7.32 -9.62
C ALA A 30 -6.85 8.00 -10.92
N GLU A 31 -5.66 7.61 -11.41
CA GLU A 31 -5.07 8.10 -12.65
C GLU A 31 -4.91 6.96 -13.68
N PRO A 32 -4.98 7.25 -14.99
CA PRO A 32 -4.78 6.24 -16.02
C PRO A 32 -3.37 5.64 -15.89
N GLY A 33 -3.30 4.31 -15.84
CA GLY A 33 -2.08 3.56 -15.54
C GLY A 33 -1.83 3.31 -14.04
N ALA A 34 -2.73 3.75 -13.16
CA ALA A 34 -2.71 3.30 -11.77
C ALA A 34 -3.17 1.84 -11.66
N LEU A 35 -2.68 1.15 -10.64
CA LEU A 35 -2.99 -0.24 -10.35
C LEU A 35 -4.10 -0.34 -9.31
N LEU A 36 -5.21 -0.97 -9.63
CA LEU A 36 -6.21 -1.34 -8.63
C LEU A 36 -5.62 -2.40 -7.69
N ILE A 37 -5.48 -2.04 -6.41
CA ILE A 37 -4.90 -2.92 -5.37
C ILE A 37 -5.90 -3.28 -4.28
N GLY A 38 -7.08 -2.66 -4.25
CA GLY A 38 -8.11 -2.97 -3.28
C GLY A 38 -9.46 -2.36 -3.61
N ILE A 39 -10.51 -2.97 -3.09
CA ILE A 39 -11.90 -2.54 -3.21
C ILE A 39 -12.41 -2.33 -1.79
N VAL A 40 -12.94 -1.15 -1.48
CA VAL A 40 -13.54 -0.85 -0.18
C VAL A 40 -14.88 -1.58 -0.12
N GLY A 41 -15.02 -2.52 0.81
CA GLY A 41 -16.29 -3.18 1.07
C GLY A 41 -17.22 -2.29 1.89
N ASP A 42 -18.49 -2.65 1.97
CA ASP A 42 -19.53 -1.91 2.71
C ASP A 42 -19.23 -1.78 4.22
N ASP A 43 -18.39 -2.67 4.76
CA ASP A 43 -17.88 -2.64 6.14
C ASP A 43 -16.79 -1.57 6.36
N GLY A 44 -16.40 -0.83 5.32
CA GLY A 44 -15.29 0.13 5.35
C GLY A 44 -13.90 -0.52 5.30
N ILE A 45 -13.83 -1.85 5.16
CA ILE A 45 -12.59 -2.60 5.04
C ILE A 45 -12.23 -2.81 3.57
N VAL A 46 -10.98 -2.49 3.23
CA VAL A 46 -10.43 -2.70 1.89
C VAL A 46 -10.12 -4.18 1.66
N GLN A 47 -10.86 -4.78 0.75
CA GLN A 47 -10.59 -6.10 0.21
C GLN A 47 -9.43 -6.01 -0.79
N PRO A 48 -8.28 -6.63 -0.50
CA PRO A 48 -7.11 -6.48 -1.33
C PRO A 48 -7.24 -7.32 -2.61
N VAL A 49 -6.91 -6.73 -3.75
CA VAL A 49 -6.92 -7.42 -5.04
C VAL A 49 -5.52 -7.99 -5.28
N PRO A 50 -5.38 -9.34 -5.35
CA PRO A 50 -4.06 -9.96 -5.57
C PRO A 50 -3.57 -9.81 -7.01
N THR A 51 -4.49 -9.55 -7.95
CA THR A 51 -4.21 -9.37 -9.37
C THR A 51 -3.79 -7.93 -9.65
N ARG A 52 -2.75 -7.74 -10.49
CA ARG A 52 -2.42 -6.42 -11.01
C ARG A 52 -3.41 -6.06 -12.10
N LEU A 53 -4.35 -5.19 -11.77
CA LEU A 53 -5.28 -4.62 -12.75
C LEU A 53 -4.93 -3.16 -12.94
N GLU A 54 -4.43 -2.80 -14.12
CA GLU A 54 -4.21 -1.41 -14.50
C GLU A 54 -5.53 -0.80 -14.93
N ILE A 55 -5.81 0.41 -14.45
CA ILE A 55 -7.03 1.14 -14.80
C ILE A 55 -6.75 2.14 -15.91
N ASP A 56 -7.70 2.23 -16.85
CA ASP A 56 -7.70 3.20 -17.93
C ASP A 56 -8.57 4.43 -17.57
N ALA A 57 -8.43 5.50 -18.34
CA ALA A 57 -9.30 6.68 -18.25
C ALA A 57 -10.80 6.34 -18.35
N ASP A 58 -11.18 5.34 -19.15
CA ASP A 58 -12.58 4.89 -19.24
C ASP A 58 -13.10 4.34 -17.91
N PHE A 59 -12.27 3.53 -17.22
CA PHE A 59 -12.60 3.00 -15.90
C PHE A 59 -12.79 4.13 -14.88
N ILE A 60 -11.89 5.13 -14.88
CA ILE A 60 -11.98 6.29 -13.98
C ILE A 60 -13.25 7.08 -14.26
N THR A 61 -13.56 7.29 -15.53
CA THR A 61 -14.78 8.02 -15.96
C THR A 61 -16.03 7.27 -15.53
N LEU A 62 -16.07 5.95 -15.73
CA LEU A 62 -17.19 5.12 -15.33
C LEU A 62 -17.36 5.06 -13.81
N ALA A 63 -16.25 4.88 -13.09
CA ALA A 63 -16.26 4.89 -11.64
C ALA A 63 -16.71 6.26 -11.11
N GLY A 64 -16.19 7.36 -11.66
CA GLY A 64 -16.58 8.72 -11.27
C GLY A 64 -18.07 9.03 -11.41
N LYS A 65 -18.81 8.35 -12.29
CA LYS A 65 -20.27 8.51 -12.45
C LYS A 65 -21.08 8.06 -11.21
N THR A 66 -20.51 7.19 -10.38
CA THR A 66 -21.16 6.64 -9.18
C THR A 66 -20.50 7.17 -7.89
N GLY A 67 -19.77 8.29 -7.99
CA GLY A 67 -19.06 8.90 -6.86
C GLY A 67 -17.54 8.76 -6.93
N ALA A 68 -16.83 9.27 -5.92
CA ALA A 68 -15.37 9.30 -5.91
C ALA A 68 -14.78 7.87 -6.02
N PRO A 69 -13.98 7.55 -7.06
CA PRO A 69 -13.39 6.22 -7.21
C PRO A 69 -12.49 5.87 -6.03
N GLU A 70 -11.82 6.86 -5.43
CA GLU A 70 -10.93 6.70 -4.26
C GLU A 70 -11.66 6.38 -2.95
N ALA A 71 -12.99 6.51 -2.91
CA ALA A 71 -13.83 6.10 -1.78
C ALA A 71 -14.21 4.62 -1.87
N ARG A 72 -14.25 4.04 -3.07
CA ARG A 72 -14.65 2.65 -3.32
C ARG A 72 -13.50 1.74 -3.73
N PHE A 73 -12.42 2.33 -4.24
CA PHE A 73 -11.28 1.62 -4.78
C PHE A 73 -9.99 2.23 -4.26
N ARG A 74 -8.98 1.36 -4.05
CA ARG A 74 -7.62 1.80 -3.77
C ARG A 74 -6.73 1.54 -4.97
N PHE A 75 -6.06 2.61 -5.36
CA PHE A 75 -5.12 2.60 -6.45
C PHE A 75 -3.69 2.72 -5.93
N ALA A 76 -2.81 2.01 -6.61
CA ALA A 76 -1.39 2.11 -6.45
C ALA A 76 -0.74 2.75 -7.67
N GLY A 77 0.17 3.67 -7.44
CA GLY A 77 0.86 4.39 -8.50
C GLY A 77 2.32 4.58 -8.16
N LYS A 78 3.01 5.39 -8.97
CA LYS A 78 4.41 5.76 -8.73
C LYS A 78 4.52 6.66 -7.50
N CYS A 79 5.39 6.31 -6.56
CA CYS A 79 5.66 7.17 -5.40
C CYS A 79 6.58 8.32 -5.82
N VAL A 80 6.13 9.55 -5.60
CA VAL A 80 6.88 10.77 -5.92
C VAL A 80 7.70 11.33 -4.74
N GLU A 81 7.73 10.59 -3.62
CA GLU A 81 8.52 10.88 -2.41
C GLU A 81 8.46 12.36 -1.99
N GLY A 82 9.56 13.11 -2.12
CA GLY A 82 9.66 14.51 -1.72
C GLY A 82 8.72 15.47 -2.45
N LYS A 83 8.13 15.07 -3.58
CA LYS A 83 7.09 15.85 -4.27
C LYS A 83 5.69 15.61 -3.69
N CYS A 84 5.53 14.65 -2.78
CA CYS A 84 4.27 14.37 -2.12
C CYS A 84 4.09 15.30 -0.91
N ARG A 85 2.94 15.94 -0.78
CA ARG A 85 2.58 16.78 0.37
C ARG A 85 2.61 16.03 1.71
N GLN A 86 2.48 14.70 1.68
CA GLN A 86 2.47 13.84 2.87
C GLN A 86 3.86 13.29 3.24
N TRP A 87 4.91 13.73 2.55
CA TRP A 87 6.27 13.30 2.80
C TRP A 87 6.88 14.04 3.99
N THR A 88 7.44 13.32 4.96
CA THR A 88 8.03 13.89 6.18
C THR A 88 9.53 14.19 6.06
N GLY A 89 10.07 14.16 4.85
CA GLY A 89 11.49 14.40 4.55
C GLY A 89 12.24 13.12 4.16
N ASN A 90 12.01 12.01 4.87
CA ASN A 90 12.68 10.72 4.57
C ASN A 90 11.71 9.53 4.45
N SER A 91 10.42 9.74 4.69
CA SER A 91 9.40 8.70 4.76
C SER A 91 8.01 9.26 4.44
N CYS A 92 7.08 8.37 4.07
CA CYS A 92 5.67 8.70 3.97
C CYS A 92 5.09 8.91 5.38
N GLY A 93 4.54 10.09 5.66
CA GLY A 93 3.91 10.40 6.95
C GLY A 93 2.47 9.88 7.09
N VAL A 94 1.84 9.42 5.99
CA VAL A 94 0.48 8.86 6.05
C VAL A 94 0.46 7.60 6.91
N ILE A 95 1.37 6.67 6.65
CA ILE A 95 1.40 5.40 7.38
C ILE A 95 1.69 5.59 8.87
N GLU A 96 2.52 6.56 9.20
CA GLU A 96 2.82 6.94 10.59
C GLU A 96 1.57 7.43 11.31
N ARG A 97 0.81 8.33 10.67
CA ARG A 97 -0.44 8.86 11.22
C ARG A 97 -1.51 7.76 11.35
N VAL A 98 -1.60 6.87 10.38
CA VAL A 98 -2.54 5.73 10.43
C VAL A 98 -2.20 4.82 11.60
N LEU A 99 -0.94 4.43 11.75
CA LEU A 99 -0.50 3.56 12.85
C LEU A 99 -0.72 4.23 14.21
N ALA A 100 -0.42 5.52 14.33
CA ALA A 100 -0.69 6.28 15.55
C ALA A 100 -2.19 6.36 15.87
N GLY A 101 -3.04 6.62 14.87
CA GLY A 101 -4.49 6.65 15.04
C GLY A 101 -5.08 5.29 15.43
N MET A 102 -4.60 4.20 14.83
CA MET A 102 -5.04 2.85 15.21
C MET A 102 -4.63 2.50 16.65
N ALA A 103 -3.44 2.91 17.07
CA ALA A 103 -2.98 2.71 18.44
C ALA A 103 -3.82 3.52 19.46
N ASP A 104 -4.14 4.77 19.14
CA ASP A 104 -5.01 5.64 19.96
C ASP A 104 -6.42 5.06 20.10
N GLN A 105 -6.99 4.61 18.98
CA GLN A 105 -8.34 4.03 18.93
C GLN A 105 -8.39 2.56 19.38
N LYS A 106 -7.27 1.97 19.80
CA LYS A 106 -7.14 0.55 20.20
C LYS A 106 -7.71 -0.41 19.14
N ILE A 107 -7.54 -0.09 17.86
CA ILE A 107 -7.96 -0.96 16.76
C ILE A 107 -6.91 -2.05 16.56
N ASP A 108 -7.34 -3.30 16.71
CA ASP A 108 -6.47 -4.44 16.51
C ASP A 108 -6.10 -4.57 15.01
N PRO A 109 -4.80 -4.63 14.66
CA PRO A 109 -4.39 -4.80 13.28
C PRO A 109 -4.84 -6.17 12.75
N ALA A 110 -5.02 -6.27 11.44
CA ALA A 110 -5.40 -7.54 10.81
C ALA A 110 -4.49 -8.70 11.24
N ALA A 111 -5.08 -9.79 11.75
CA ALA A 111 -4.32 -10.95 12.23
C ALA A 111 -3.40 -11.54 11.14
N ASN A 112 -3.83 -11.50 9.88
CA ASN A 112 -3.09 -12.01 8.73
C ASN A 112 -2.69 -10.90 7.75
N LEU A 113 -1.56 -11.10 7.07
CA LEU A 113 -1.07 -10.15 6.07
C LEU A 113 -1.90 -10.25 4.76
N PRO A 114 -2.67 -9.21 4.39
CA PRO A 114 -3.55 -9.21 3.22
C PRO A 114 -2.77 -9.33 1.91
N ARG A 115 -3.13 -10.27 1.02
CA ARG A 115 -2.41 -10.47 -0.24
C ARG A 115 -2.48 -9.22 -1.11
N CYS A 116 -1.33 -8.59 -1.38
CA CYS A 116 -1.26 -7.32 -2.12
C CYS A 116 -0.29 -7.44 -3.30
N ALA A 117 -0.73 -7.01 -4.49
CA ALA A 117 0.02 -7.11 -5.74
C ALA A 117 1.32 -6.28 -5.78
N ILE A 118 1.42 -5.23 -4.96
CA ILE A 118 2.57 -4.32 -4.91
C ILE A 118 3.45 -4.52 -3.66
N ARG A 119 3.21 -5.55 -2.83
CA ARG A 119 3.92 -5.72 -1.55
C ARG A 119 5.44 -5.65 -1.69
N GLY A 120 5.99 -6.23 -2.76
CA GLY A 120 7.44 -6.24 -3.02
C GLY A 120 8.07 -4.89 -3.31
N SER A 121 7.28 -3.91 -3.79
CA SER A 121 7.73 -2.57 -4.21
C SER A 121 6.99 -1.44 -3.47
N CYS A 122 6.12 -1.75 -2.51
CA CYS A 122 5.32 -0.78 -1.77
C CYS A 122 6.14 0.07 -0.80
N ARG A 123 5.93 1.39 -0.84
CA ARG A 123 6.56 2.35 0.08
C ARG A 123 6.26 2.07 1.55
N TRP A 124 4.98 1.83 1.89
CA TRP A 124 4.57 1.60 3.27
C TRP A 124 5.16 0.31 3.83
N TYR A 125 5.16 -0.76 3.03
CA TYR A 125 5.82 -2.01 3.40
C TYR A 125 7.33 -1.84 3.55
N SER A 126 7.98 -1.07 2.69
CA SER A 126 9.41 -0.76 2.82
C SER A 126 9.74 0.05 4.08
N GLN A 127 8.79 0.79 4.66
CA GLN A 127 8.99 1.61 5.86
C GLN A 127 8.70 0.84 7.14
N ARG A 128 7.50 0.27 7.25
CA ARG A 128 6.96 -0.33 8.48
C ARG A 128 6.74 -1.85 8.36
N GLY A 129 7.05 -2.44 7.21
CA GLY A 129 6.94 -3.87 6.99
C GLY A 129 5.49 -4.37 7.05
N GLY A 130 5.31 -5.53 7.70
CA GLY A 130 4.00 -6.19 7.80
C GLY A 130 2.97 -5.38 8.59
N GLU A 131 3.39 -4.59 9.58
CA GLU A 131 2.51 -3.73 10.36
C GLU A 131 1.78 -2.72 9.46
N ALA A 132 2.53 -2.13 8.51
CA ALA A 132 1.98 -1.26 7.49
C ALA A 132 0.88 -1.95 6.68
N CYS A 133 1.11 -3.20 6.26
CA CYS A 133 0.16 -3.96 5.47
C CYS A 133 -1.11 -4.32 6.25
N ARG A 134 -1.01 -4.55 7.56
CA ARG A 134 -2.16 -4.84 8.42
C ARG A 134 -3.02 -3.60 8.64
N ALA A 135 -2.40 -2.43 8.76
CA ALA A 135 -3.11 -1.16 8.83
C ALA A 135 -3.68 -0.73 7.47
N CYS A 136 -3.02 -1.11 6.38
CA CYS A 136 -3.36 -0.71 5.01
C CYS A 136 -4.82 -1.00 4.63
N ILE A 137 -5.42 -2.07 5.14
CA ILE A 137 -6.81 -2.42 4.78
C ILE A 137 -7.85 -1.51 5.43
N TYR A 138 -7.49 -0.78 6.48
CA TYR A 138 -8.38 0.16 7.17
C TYR A 138 -8.25 1.58 6.62
N VAL A 139 -7.35 1.80 5.64
CA VAL A 139 -7.15 3.13 5.06
C VAL A 139 -7.99 3.28 3.82
N VAL A 140 -9.00 4.14 3.90
CA VAL A 140 -9.77 4.61 2.74
C VAL A 140 -9.20 5.98 2.32
N THR A 141 -8.89 6.13 1.03
CA THR A 141 -8.19 7.31 0.50
C THR A 141 -9.09 8.56 0.50
N ASP A 142 -10.36 8.41 0.14
CA ASP A 142 -11.38 9.44 0.24
C ASP A 142 -12.50 8.97 1.19
N GLN A 143 -12.62 9.63 2.35
CA GLN A 143 -13.67 9.35 3.34
C GLN A 143 -14.82 10.36 3.25
N ARG A 144 -15.00 11.06 2.13
CA ARG A 144 -16.21 11.84 1.93
C ARG A 144 -17.32 10.83 1.75
N VAL A 145 -17.99 10.52 2.86
CA VAL A 145 -19.29 9.88 2.88
C VAL A 145 -20.16 10.77 2.01
N GLU A 146 -20.46 10.34 0.79
CA GLU A 146 -21.60 10.90 0.07
C GLU A 146 -22.81 10.49 0.89
N GLU A 147 -23.26 11.44 1.72
CA GLU A 147 -24.51 11.41 2.44
C GLU A 147 -25.61 11.14 1.41
N VAL A 148 -26.00 9.86 1.31
CA VAL A 148 -27.15 9.43 0.51
C VAL A 148 -28.36 10.08 1.17
N SER A 149 -28.69 11.26 0.66
CA SER A 149 -29.92 11.98 0.97
C SER A 149 -31.07 11.07 0.57
N ALA A 150 -31.79 10.58 1.58
CA ALA A 150 -33.09 9.95 1.44
C ALA A 150 -34.17 11.01 1.13
#